data_AF-A0A1Z4QBR6-F1
#
_entry.id   AF-A0A1Z4QBR6-F1
#
_cell.length_a   1.000
_cell.length_b   1.000
_cell.length_c   1.000
_cell.angle_alpha   90.00
_cell.angle_beta   90.00
_cell.angle_gamma   90.00
#
_symmetry.space_group_name_H-M   'P 1'
#
loop_
_entity.id
_entity.type
_entity.pdbx_description
1 polymer ?
#
loop_
_entity_poly.entity_id
_entity_poly.type
_entity_poly.pdbx_seq_one_letter_code
_entity_poly.pdbx_strand_id
1 'polypeptide(L)'
;MTSELAHEYVHFKSIGDLVNCRGTIQNTKEKIKPLYDANEIMGYQLLLIENPIDVEEKWIPNNFEEVTKGKFPFVYALVQPVENNPIDFERLMEELDYIRVDV
;
A
#
# COMPACT_ATOMS: atom_id res chain seq x y z
N MET A 1 22.23 7.25 -8.99
CA MET A 1 20.81 7.12 -9.37
C MET A 1 20.11 6.57 -8.16
N THR A 2 19.57 7.44 -7.32
CA THR A 2 18.65 7.05 -6.26
C THR A 2 17.34 6.71 -6.97
N SER A 3 17.12 5.44 -7.30
CA SER A 3 15.75 5.01 -7.55
C SER A 3 15.04 5.24 -6.22
N GLU A 4 14.20 6.26 -6.14
CA GLU A 4 13.30 6.39 -5.00
C GLU A 4 12.48 5.10 -4.97
N LEU A 5 12.71 4.30 -3.93
CA LEU A 5 12.03 3.03 -3.73
C LEU A 5 10.53 3.32 -3.62
N ALA A 6 9.69 2.36 -4.02
CA ALA A 6 8.25 2.51 -3.85
C ALA A 6 7.93 2.73 -2.37
N HIS A 7 7.07 3.71 -2.09
CA HIS A 7 6.55 3.91 -0.75
C HIS A 7 5.64 2.73 -0.38
N GLU A 8 5.79 2.22 0.83
CA GLU A 8 5.11 1.02 1.28
C GLU A 8 4.09 1.35 2.37
N TYR A 9 2.87 0.83 2.24
CA TYR A 9 1.77 1.17 3.12
C TYR A 9 0.93 -0.03 3.54
N VAL A 10 0.36 0.04 4.74
CA VAL A 10 -0.63 -0.90 5.26
C VAL A 10 -1.94 -0.18 5.54
N HIS A 11 -3.06 -0.72 5.05
CA HIS A 11 -4.38 -0.18 5.38
C HIS A 11 -4.82 -0.63 6.78
N PHE A 12 -4.97 0.30 7.72
CA PHE A 12 -5.16 -0.06 9.12
C PHE A 12 -6.60 -0.49 9.44
N LYS A 13 -7.61 0.02 8.73
CA LYS A 13 -9.03 -0.26 9.06
C LYS A 13 -9.53 -1.62 8.58
N SER A 14 -8.88 -2.23 7.60
CA SER A 14 -9.34 -3.51 7.03
C SER A 14 -8.69 -4.74 7.67
N ILE A 15 -7.74 -4.56 8.59
CA ILE A 15 -6.98 -5.66 9.20
C ILE A 15 -7.93 -6.66 9.87
N GLY A 16 -7.78 -7.94 9.52
CA GLY A 16 -8.59 -9.04 10.07
C GLY A 16 -9.93 -9.24 9.37
N ASP A 17 -10.28 -8.42 8.38
CA ASP A 17 -11.55 -8.52 7.65
C ASP A 17 -11.30 -8.67 6.15
N LEU A 18 -11.50 -9.90 5.65
CA LEU A 18 -11.29 -10.25 4.25
C LEU A 18 -12.21 -9.48 3.29
N VAL A 19 -13.47 -9.27 3.66
CA VAL A 19 -14.45 -8.57 2.82
C VAL A 19 -14.07 -7.10 2.74
N ASN A 20 -13.70 -6.50 3.87
CA ASN A 20 -13.25 -5.12 3.92
C ASN A 20 -11.91 -4.94 3.18
N CYS A 21 -10.96 -5.88 3.28
CA CYS A 21 -9.71 -5.84 2.52
C CYS A 21 -9.96 -5.83 1.01
N ARG A 22 -10.86 -6.67 0.51
CA ARG A 22 -11.23 -6.71 -0.92
C ARG A 22 -11.89 -5.41 -1.37
N GLY A 23 -12.81 -4.88 -0.57
CA GLY A 23 -13.43 -3.57 -0.84
C GLY A 23 -12.41 -2.43 -0.85
N THR A 24 -11.49 -2.45 0.11
CA THR A 24 -10.39 -1.47 0.20
C THR A 24 -9.51 -1.50 -1.05
N ILE A 25 -9.09 -2.68 -1.53
CA ILE A 25 -8.28 -2.78 -2.75
C ILE A 25 -8.99 -2.13 -3.95
N GLN A 26 -10.29 -2.39 -4.11
CA GLN A 26 -11.07 -1.79 -5.19
C GLN A 26 -11.16 -0.26 -5.04
N ASN A 27 -11.47 0.23 -3.84
CA ASN A 27 -11.54 1.67 -3.55
C ASN A 27 -10.21 2.38 -3.79
N THR A 28 -9.11 1.81 -3.29
CA THR A 28 -7.75 2.35 -3.46
C THR A 28 -7.35 2.36 -4.93
N LYS A 29 -7.69 1.31 -5.68
CA LYS A 29 -7.43 1.25 -7.13
C LYS A 29 -8.13 2.37 -7.88
N GLU A 30 -9.38 2.69 -7.55
CA GLU A 30 -10.13 3.79 -8.18
C GLU A 30 -9.50 5.17 -7.92
N LYS A 31 -8.76 5.33 -6.82
CA LYS A 31 -8.04 6.57 -6.48
C LYS A 31 -6.65 6.66 -7.09
N ILE A 32 -5.91 5.56 -7.12
CA ILE A 32 -4.52 5.53 -7.59
C ILE A 32 -4.42 5.37 -9.11
N LYS A 33 -5.33 4.61 -9.74
CA LYS A 33 -5.29 4.34 -11.19
C LYS A 33 -5.28 5.63 -12.04
N PRO A 34 -6.07 6.68 -11.75
CA PRO A 34 -6.00 7.94 -12.49
C PRO A 34 -4.61 8.59 -12.45
N LEU A 35 -3.91 8.52 -11.31
CA LEU A 35 -2.55 9.04 -11.16
C LEU A 35 -1.58 8.28 -12.06
N TYR A 36 -1.71 6.95 -12.11
CA TYR A 36 -0.90 6.11 -13.01
C TYR A 36 -1.19 6.42 -14.48
N ASP A 37 -2.47 6.49 -14.86
CA ASP A 37 -2.88 6.78 -16.24
C ASP A 37 -2.43 8.18 -16.69
N ALA A 38 -2.32 9.14 -15.77
CA ALA A 38 -1.80 10.48 -15.99
C ALA A 38 -0.26 10.58 -15.97
N ASN A 39 0.45 9.47 -15.72
CA ASN A 39 1.91 9.42 -15.49
C ASN A 39 2.38 10.27 -14.31
N GLU A 40 1.52 10.47 -13.30
CA GLU A 40 1.88 11.14 -12.05
C GLU A 40 2.54 10.17 -11.06
N ILE A 41 2.48 8.86 -11.30
CA ILE A 41 3.26 7.83 -10.62
C ILE A 41 3.87 6.86 -11.64
N MET A 42 5.03 6.30 -11.31
CA MET A 42 5.70 5.31 -12.18
C MET A 42 5.02 3.94 -12.13
N GLY A 43 4.38 3.62 -11.01
CA GLY A 43 3.74 2.34 -10.81
C GLY A 43 3.09 2.22 -9.44
N TYR A 44 2.21 1.23 -9.31
CA TYR A 44 1.63 0.86 -8.02
C TYR A 44 1.28 -0.63 -8.01
N GLN A 45 1.24 -1.19 -6.80
CA GLN A 45 0.79 -2.55 -6.57
C GLN A 45 -0.07 -2.59 -5.31
N LEU A 46 -1.21 -3.28 -5.38
CA LEU A 46 -2.11 -3.50 -4.25
C LEU A 46 -2.19 -5.01 -4.00
N LEU A 47 -1.83 -5.44 -2.81
CA LEU A 47 -1.71 -6.84 -2.43
C LEU A 47 -2.67 -7.15 -1.29
N LEU A 48 -3.40 -8.26 -1.44
CA LEU A 48 -4.07 -8.91 -0.33
C LEU A 48 -3.10 -9.92 0.29
N ILE A 49 -2.85 -9.77 1.59
CA ILE A 49 -2.01 -10.67 2.37
C ILE A 49 -2.94 -11.42 3.32
N GLU A 50 -3.17 -12.71 3.04
CA GLU A 50 -4.14 -13.52 3.78
C GLU A 50 -3.49 -14.33 4.91
N ASN A 51 -2.18 -14.57 4.84
CA ASN A 51 -1.46 -15.40 5.81
C ASN A 51 0.07 -15.15 5.75
N PRO A 52 0.86 -15.76 6.67
CA PRO A 52 2.32 -15.61 6.65
C PRO A 52 3.02 -16.15 5.40
N ILE A 53 2.44 -17.13 4.68
CA ILE A 53 3.03 -17.65 3.43
C ILE A 53 3.03 -16.55 2.37
N ASP A 54 1.95 -15.76 2.29
CA ASP A 54 1.89 -14.60 1.40
C ASP A 54 3.00 -13.58 1.66
N VAL A 55 3.37 -13.37 2.93
CA VAL A 55 4.45 -12.43 3.32
C VAL A 55 5.79 -12.90 2.77
N GLU A 56 6.08 -14.19 2.91
CA GLU A 56 7.32 -14.82 2.41
C GLU A 56 7.37 -14.80 0.87
N GLU A 57 6.30 -15.26 0.21
CA GLU A 57 6.24 -15.33 -1.26
C GLU A 57 6.33 -13.95 -1.93
N LYS A 58 5.76 -12.92 -1.30
CA LYS A 58 5.75 -11.53 -1.80
C LYS A 58 6.91 -10.69 -1.27
N TRP A 59 7.81 -11.28 -0.48
CA TRP A 59 9.00 -10.62 0.07
C TRP A 59 8.68 -9.34 0.85
N ILE A 60 7.59 -9.35 1.62
CA ILE A 60 7.14 -8.17 2.36
C ILE A 60 8.04 -7.96 3.59
N PRO A 61 8.63 -6.77 3.78
CA PRO A 61 9.43 -6.45 4.96
C PRO A 61 8.61 -6.53 6.25
N ASN A 62 9.20 -6.98 7.36
CA ASN A 62 8.48 -7.20 8.63
C ASN A 62 7.86 -5.93 9.28
N ASN A 63 8.12 -4.73 8.75
CA ASN A 63 7.62 -3.46 9.31
C ASN A 63 6.08 -3.38 9.35
N PHE A 64 5.36 -4.17 8.52
CA PHE A 64 3.90 -4.26 8.58
C PHE A 64 3.37 -4.72 9.95
N GLU A 65 4.18 -5.43 10.75
CA GLU A 65 3.78 -5.93 12.07
C GLU A 65 3.47 -4.80 13.06
N GLU A 66 4.11 -3.63 12.90
CA GLU A 66 3.84 -2.47 13.75
C GLU A 66 2.41 -1.96 13.59
N VAL A 67 1.83 -2.12 12.41
CA VAL A 67 0.44 -1.71 12.09
C VAL A 67 -0.53 -2.86 12.32
N THR A 68 -0.22 -4.04 11.81
CA THR A 68 -1.13 -5.20 11.82
C THR A 68 -1.20 -5.89 13.18
N LYS A 69 -0.18 -5.73 14.02
CA LYS A 69 0.01 -6.50 15.27
C LYS A 69 -0.08 -8.02 15.02
N GLY A 70 0.42 -8.48 13.87
CA GLY A 70 0.43 -9.89 13.46
C GLY A 70 -0.92 -10.44 12.99
N LYS A 71 -1.93 -9.58 12.77
CA LYS A 71 -3.26 -10.02 12.31
C LYS A 71 -3.34 -10.08 10.79
N PHE A 72 -4.07 -11.07 10.31
CA PHE A 72 -4.40 -11.30 8.90
C PHE A 72 -5.92 -11.44 8.72
N PRO A 73 -6.46 -11.18 7.51
CA PRO A 73 -5.79 -10.61 6.34
C PRO A 73 -5.51 -9.10 6.49
N PHE A 74 -4.66 -8.55 5.63
CA PHE A 74 -4.49 -7.10 5.49
C PHE A 74 -4.19 -6.68 4.04
N VAL A 75 -4.29 -5.38 3.77
CA VAL A 75 -3.96 -4.81 2.47
C VAL A 75 -2.61 -4.12 2.55
N TYR A 76 -1.71 -4.49 1.64
CA TYR A 76 -0.40 -3.87 1.43
C TYR A 76 -0.41 -3.09 0.12
N ALA A 77 0.11 -1.87 0.13
CA ALA A 77 0.20 -1.04 -1.06
C ALA A 77 1.64 -0.57 -1.28
N LEU A 78 2.09 -0.68 -2.53
CA LEU A 78 3.34 -0.07 -3.00
C LEU A 78 2.97 1.02 -4.00
N VAL A 79 3.49 2.23 -3.81
CA VAL A 79 3.27 3.37 -4.71
C VAL A 79 4.62 3.98 -5.07
N GLN A 80 4.98 3.96 -6.34
CA GLN A 80 6.24 4.52 -6.82
C GLN A 80 6.00 5.91 -7.42
N PRO A 81 6.42 6.98 -6.74
CA PRO A 81 6.32 8.33 -7.28
C PRO A 81 7.24 8.51 -8.50
N VAL A 82 6.94 9.50 -9.36
CA VAL A 82 7.91 10.01 -10.34
C VAL A 82 8.96 10.88 -9.65
N GLU A 83 10.13 11.07 -10.26
CA GLU A 83 11.15 11.98 -9.72
C GLU A 83 10.59 13.42 -9.60
N ASN A 84 10.87 14.10 -8.48
CA ASN A 84 10.38 15.45 -8.18
C ASN A 84 8.85 15.59 -8.20
N ASN A 85 8.13 14.54 -7.76
CA ASN A 85 6.66 14.56 -7.71
C ASN A 85 6.14 15.62 -6.73
N PRO A 86 5.25 16.54 -7.16
CA PRO A 86 4.60 17.49 -6.26
C PRO A 86 3.48 16.86 -5.39
N ILE A 87 3.08 15.61 -5.65
CA ILE A 87 2.02 14.94 -4.91
C ILE A 87 2.50 14.54 -3.51
N ASP A 88 1.73 14.96 -2.50
CA ASP A 88 1.86 14.51 -1.13
C ASP A 88 1.19 13.14 -0.96
N PHE A 89 1.95 12.06 -1.22
CA PHE A 89 1.45 10.70 -1.08
C PHE A 89 1.15 10.29 0.36
N GLU A 90 1.85 10.88 1.33
CA GLU A 90 1.59 10.59 2.73
C GLU A 90 0.16 11.03 3.07
N ARG A 91 -0.19 12.28 2.76
CA ARG A 91 -1.54 12.79 2.94
C ARG A 91 -2.58 12.01 2.12
N LEU A 92 -2.31 11.74 0.85
CA LEU A 92 -3.24 11.00 -0.02
C LEU A 92 -3.58 9.61 0.56
N MET A 93 -2.56 8.90 1.03
CA MET A 93 -2.71 7.55 1.57
C MET A 93 -3.33 7.59 2.98
N GLU A 94 -3.01 8.57 3.81
CA GLU A 94 -3.66 8.79 5.11
C GLU A 94 -5.17 9.05 4.97
N GLU A 95 -5.60 9.84 3.98
CA GLU A 95 -7.02 10.08 3.68
C GLU A 95 -7.76 8.79 3.27
N LEU A 96 -7.02 7.76 2.87
CA LEU A 96 -7.49 6.42 2.55
C LEU A 96 -7.24 5.41 3.67
N ASP A 97 -6.91 5.86 4.89
CA ASP A 97 -6.64 5.00 6.05
C ASP A 97 -5.42 4.07 5.89
N TYR A 98 -4.41 4.49 5.15
CA TYR A 98 -3.12 3.81 5.04
C TYR A 98 -2.06 4.45 5.94
N ILE A 99 -1.17 3.62 6.47
CA ILE A 99 -0.01 4.02 7.26
C ILE A 99 1.25 3.59 6.51
N ARG A 100 2.23 4.49 6.39
CA ARG A 100 3.52 4.21 5.75
C ARG A 100 4.40 3.33 6.64
N VAL A 101 5.09 2.34 6.06
CA VAL A 101 5.88 1.33 6.80
C VAL A 101 7.34 1.20 6.34
N ASP A 102 7.77 1.91 5.30
CA ASP A 102 9.16 1.95 4.79
C ASP A 102 9.98 3.14 5.33
N VAL A 103 9.58 3.73 6.45
CA VAL A 103 10.23 4.90 7.08
C VAL A 103 11.38 4.56 8.02
#